data_AF-A0A955P7L3-F1
#
_entry.id   AF-A0A955P7L3-F1
#
_cell.length_a   1.000
_cell.length_b   1.000
_cell.length_c   1.000
_cell.angle_alpha   90.00
_cell.angle_beta   90.00
_cell.angle_gamma   90.00
#
_symmetry.space_group_name_H-M   'P 1'
#
loop_
_entity.id
_entity.type
_entity.pdbx_description
1 polymer ?
#
loop_
_entity_poly.entity_id
_entity_poly.type
_entity_poly.pdbx_seq_one_letter_code
_entity_poly.pdbx_strand_id
1 'polypeptide(L)'
;IDIPDDPMEPAFGVTRRVIGEKGDDTPIRWISREERFQEKLATPDVSVADLIGDIDPVKVMSRRLELSDESAIHYGIIPRSNRGIFAFNELPDLQPRIQVSLLNILEENDIQIRGFPVRIPLDLMIVFTANPEDYTNRGSIITPLKDRIDAQILTH
;
A
#
# COMPACT_ATOMS: atom_id res chain seq x y z
N ILE A 1 -7.60 -0.02 -15.29
CA ILE A 1 -6.68 0.42 -14.23
C ILE A 1 -7.09 -0.36 -13.00
N ASP A 2 -6.19 -1.16 -12.44
CA ASP A 2 -6.51 -2.09 -11.35
C ASP A 2 -6.26 -1.48 -9.96
N ILE A 3 -6.06 -0.17 -9.92
CA ILE A 3 -5.74 0.62 -8.72
C ILE A 3 -6.84 1.67 -8.56
N PRO A 4 -7.57 1.67 -7.43
CA PRO A 4 -8.48 2.74 -7.07
C PRO A 4 -7.79 4.11 -7.03
N ASP A 5 -8.39 5.10 -7.66
CA ASP A 5 -7.88 6.47 -7.67
C ASP A 5 -9.03 7.47 -7.81
N ASP A 6 -8.74 8.73 -7.58
CA ASP A 6 -9.69 9.83 -7.73
C ASP A 6 -9.57 10.43 -9.14
N PRO A 7 -10.67 10.48 -9.90
CA PRO A 7 -10.63 11.06 -11.24
C PRO A 7 -10.41 12.57 -11.23
N MET A 8 -10.69 13.26 -10.11
CA MET A 8 -10.53 14.71 -9.97
C MET A 8 -9.15 15.07 -9.40
N GLU A 9 -8.63 14.25 -8.49
CA GLU A 9 -7.32 14.44 -7.85
C GLU A 9 -6.47 13.16 -7.94
N PRO A 10 -6.06 12.75 -9.16
CA PRO A 10 -5.40 11.45 -9.38
C PRO A 10 -4.01 11.40 -8.75
N ALA A 11 -3.81 10.44 -7.85
CA ALA A 11 -2.53 10.20 -7.19
C ALA A 11 -1.55 9.44 -8.09
N PHE A 12 -2.05 8.54 -8.94
CA PHE A 12 -1.21 7.63 -9.72
C PHE A 12 -0.95 8.17 -11.14
N GLY A 13 0.30 8.09 -11.61
CA GLY A 13 0.68 8.50 -12.97
C GLY A 13 -0.08 7.77 -14.08
N VAL A 14 -0.47 6.51 -13.87
CA VAL A 14 -1.31 5.77 -14.83
C VAL A 14 -2.69 6.41 -14.98
N THR A 15 -3.29 6.87 -13.87
CA THR A 15 -4.59 7.54 -13.88
C THR A 15 -4.48 8.90 -14.55
N ARG A 16 -3.46 9.70 -14.17
CA ARG A 16 -3.16 11.00 -14.81
C ARG A 16 -3.02 10.89 -16.32
N ARG A 17 -2.32 9.85 -16.80
CA ARG A 17 -2.14 9.58 -18.23
C ARG A 17 -3.48 9.31 -18.91
N VAL A 18 -4.29 8.39 -18.36
CA VAL A 18 -5.58 8.01 -18.97
C VAL A 18 -6.55 9.19 -18.99
N ILE A 19 -6.60 9.98 -17.92
CA ILE A 19 -7.41 11.22 -17.89
C ILE A 19 -6.91 12.21 -18.93
N GLY A 20 -5.60 12.42 -19.05
CA GLY A 20 -5.03 13.30 -20.07
C GLY A 20 -5.32 12.86 -21.50
N GLU A 21 -5.40 11.55 -21.76
CA GLU A 21 -5.70 10.98 -23.08
C GLU A 21 -7.19 11.04 -23.43
N LYS A 22 -8.08 10.84 -22.45
CA LYS A 22 -9.52 10.67 -22.68
C LYS A 22 -10.37 11.89 -22.29
N GLY A 23 -9.84 12.79 -21.46
CA GLY A 23 -10.60 13.93 -20.94
C GLY A 23 -11.92 13.50 -20.31
N ASP A 24 -13.00 14.13 -20.73
CA ASP A 24 -14.36 13.88 -20.24
C ASP A 24 -14.89 12.48 -20.60
N ASP A 25 -14.30 11.80 -21.59
CA ASP A 25 -14.64 10.42 -21.96
C ASP A 25 -13.94 9.37 -21.08
N THR A 26 -13.27 9.80 -20.00
CA THR A 26 -12.60 8.88 -19.08
C THR A 26 -13.61 7.95 -18.40
N PRO A 27 -13.47 6.62 -18.55
CA PRO A 27 -14.42 5.69 -17.94
C PRO A 27 -14.29 5.72 -16.41
N ILE A 28 -15.41 5.93 -15.73
CA ILE A 28 -15.50 5.90 -14.28
C ILE A 28 -16.14 4.59 -13.84
N ARG A 29 -15.61 4.01 -12.77
CA ARG A 29 -16.16 2.84 -12.11
C ARG A 29 -16.36 3.12 -10.64
N TRP A 30 -17.54 2.79 -10.12
CA TRP A 30 -17.82 2.83 -8.70
C TRP A 30 -17.25 1.60 -8.00
N ILE A 31 -16.64 1.80 -6.83
CA ILE A 31 -16.07 0.74 -6.00
C ILE A 31 -17.10 0.35 -4.94
N SER A 32 -17.54 -0.91 -4.98
CA SER A 32 -18.49 -1.47 -4.01
C SER A 32 -17.86 -1.62 -2.63
N ARG A 33 -18.69 -1.77 -1.59
CA ARG A 33 -18.20 -1.95 -0.21
C ARG A 33 -17.36 -3.23 -0.06
N GLU A 34 -17.71 -4.29 -0.80
CA GLU A 34 -17.01 -5.57 -0.77
C GLU A 34 -15.60 -5.47 -1.36
N GLU A 35 -15.38 -4.57 -2.33
CA GLU A 35 -14.06 -4.34 -2.94
C GLU A 35 -13.15 -3.43 -2.12
N ARG A 36 -13.72 -2.66 -1.18
CA ARG A 36 -12.98 -1.70 -0.35
C ARG A 36 -12.22 -2.36 0.80
N PHE A 37 -12.54 -3.60 1.15
CA PHE A 37 -11.84 -4.32 2.20
C PHE A 37 -10.83 -5.29 1.59
N GLN A 38 -9.58 -5.16 2.01
CA GLN A 38 -8.51 -6.09 1.69
C GLN A 38 -7.80 -6.49 2.97
N GLU A 39 -7.40 -7.75 3.05
CA GLU A 39 -6.64 -8.25 4.19
C GLU A 39 -5.42 -9.04 3.72
N LYS A 40 -4.38 -9.02 4.56
CA LYS A 40 -3.18 -9.81 4.36
C LYS A 40 -2.72 -10.39 5.69
N LEU A 41 -2.57 -11.71 5.73
CA LEU A 41 -1.87 -12.38 6.82
C LEU A 41 -0.41 -11.98 6.81
N ALA A 42 0.06 -11.49 7.96
CA ALA A 42 1.46 -11.29 8.24
C ALA A 42 2.16 -12.63 8.20
N THR A 43 3.08 -12.78 7.26
CA THR A 43 3.95 -13.95 7.21
C THR A 43 5.40 -13.50 7.09
N PRO A 44 6.36 -14.23 7.67
CA PRO A 44 7.76 -13.83 7.67
C PRO A 44 8.36 -13.68 6.27
N ASP A 45 7.78 -14.31 5.25
CA ASP A 45 8.25 -14.28 3.86
C ASP A 45 7.78 -13.05 3.06
N VAL A 46 6.83 -12.25 3.58
CA VAL A 46 6.37 -11.03 2.90
C VAL A 46 7.49 -10.01 2.76
N SER A 47 7.64 -9.46 1.56
CA SER A 47 8.59 -8.37 1.27
C SER A 47 7.91 -7.00 1.21
N VAL A 48 8.72 -5.92 1.33
CA VAL A 48 8.23 -4.54 1.13
C VAL A 48 7.69 -4.36 -0.30
N ALA A 49 8.30 -5.04 -1.28
CA ALA A 49 7.87 -5.00 -2.67
C ALA A 49 6.47 -5.59 -2.86
N ASP A 50 6.12 -6.66 -2.13
CA ASP A 50 4.77 -7.25 -2.18
C ASP A 50 3.71 -6.30 -1.60
N LEU A 51 4.09 -5.50 -0.60
CA LEU A 51 3.19 -4.59 0.09
C LEU A 51 3.03 -3.25 -0.62
N ILE A 52 4.13 -2.58 -0.92
CA ILE A 52 4.14 -1.22 -1.47
C ILE A 52 4.32 -1.27 -2.99
N GLY A 53 5.25 -2.10 -3.46
CA GLY A 53 5.63 -2.19 -4.86
C GLY A 53 7.12 -2.01 -5.08
N ASP A 54 7.55 -2.30 -6.30
CA ASP A 54 8.92 -2.13 -6.75
C ASP A 54 8.96 -1.84 -8.26
N ILE A 55 10.14 -1.56 -8.78
CA ILE A 55 10.39 -1.44 -10.22
C ILE A 55 10.29 -2.82 -10.85
N ASP A 56 9.53 -2.94 -11.94
CA ASP A 56 9.47 -4.14 -12.76
C ASP A 56 10.53 -4.07 -13.87
N PRO A 57 11.67 -4.79 -13.74
CA PRO A 57 12.77 -4.70 -14.71
C PRO A 57 12.35 -5.20 -16.09
N VAL A 58 11.39 -6.15 -16.14
CA VAL A 58 10.89 -6.71 -17.40
C VAL A 58 10.10 -5.64 -18.16
N LYS A 59 9.25 -4.86 -17.48
CA LYS A 59 8.57 -3.71 -18.10
C LYS A 59 9.55 -2.64 -18.58
N VAL A 60 10.54 -2.29 -17.75
CA VAL A 60 11.56 -1.28 -18.10
C VAL A 60 12.28 -1.67 -19.39
N MET A 61 12.78 -2.90 -19.47
CA MET A 61 13.53 -3.39 -20.63
C MET A 61 12.65 -3.54 -21.88
N SER A 62 11.49 -4.19 -21.75
CA SER A 62 10.61 -4.49 -22.89
C SER A 62 10.02 -3.24 -23.54
N ARG A 63 9.73 -2.21 -22.74
CA ARG A 63 9.12 -0.96 -23.20
C ARG A 63 10.12 0.19 -23.35
N ARG A 64 11.42 -0.08 -23.13
CA ARG A 64 12.50 0.93 -23.13
C ARG A 64 12.14 2.18 -22.31
N LEU A 65 11.52 1.94 -21.15
CA LEU A 65 11.11 3.03 -20.26
C LEU A 65 12.33 3.57 -19.54
N GLU A 66 12.34 4.87 -19.28
CA GLU A 66 13.27 5.43 -18.32
C GLU A 66 12.93 4.91 -16.91
N LEU A 67 13.94 4.75 -16.05
CA LEU A 67 13.74 4.35 -14.65
C LEU A 67 12.93 5.39 -13.85
N SER A 68 12.72 6.58 -14.41
CA SER A 68 11.89 7.67 -13.89
C SER A 68 10.42 7.60 -14.33
N ASP A 69 10.05 6.69 -15.25
CA ASP A 69 8.67 6.56 -15.71
C ASP A 69 7.84 5.71 -14.74
N GLU A 70 6.82 6.29 -14.12
CA GLU A 70 5.92 5.61 -13.17
C GLU A 70 5.25 4.35 -13.76
N SER A 71 5.18 4.18 -15.08
CA SER A 71 4.67 2.95 -15.71
C SER A 71 5.58 1.72 -15.54
N ALA A 72 6.84 1.93 -15.14
CA ALA A 72 7.76 0.87 -14.74
C ALA A 72 7.40 0.26 -13.38
N ILE A 73 6.54 0.90 -12.60
CA ILE A 73 6.19 0.47 -11.26
C ILE A 73 5.25 -0.74 -11.31
N HIS A 74 5.56 -1.74 -10.49
CA HIS A 74 4.61 -2.76 -10.08
C HIS A 74 4.12 -2.43 -8.67
N TYR A 75 2.86 -2.03 -8.56
CA TYR A 75 2.25 -1.70 -7.28
C TYR A 75 1.89 -2.97 -6.48
N GLY A 76 2.31 -2.97 -5.22
CA GLY A 76 1.96 -4.00 -4.23
C GLY A 76 0.50 -3.91 -3.78
N ILE A 77 0.14 -4.69 -2.76
CA ILE A 77 -1.25 -4.81 -2.30
C ILE A 77 -1.78 -3.54 -1.61
N ILE A 78 -0.93 -2.77 -0.92
CA ILE A 78 -1.38 -1.57 -0.18
C ILE A 78 -1.88 -0.48 -1.14
N PRO A 79 -1.12 -0.06 -2.18
CA PRO A 79 -1.64 0.95 -3.11
C PRO A 79 -2.86 0.48 -3.90
N ARG A 80 -2.95 -0.83 -4.18
CA ARG A 80 -4.16 -1.42 -4.81
C ARG A 80 -5.39 -1.38 -3.91
N SER A 81 -5.19 -1.18 -2.61
CA SER A 81 -6.25 -1.05 -1.60
C SER A 81 -6.60 0.42 -1.30
N ASN A 82 -6.06 1.36 -2.09
CA ASN A 82 -6.37 2.79 -1.98
C ASN A 82 -7.89 3.05 -2.01
N ARG A 83 -8.34 4.13 -1.36
CA ARG A 83 -9.76 4.47 -1.14
C ARG A 83 -10.51 3.35 -0.39
N GLY A 84 -9.83 2.66 0.53
CA GLY A 84 -10.32 1.44 1.18
C GLY A 84 -9.80 1.21 2.60
N ILE A 85 -10.04 0.01 3.11
CA ILE A 85 -9.58 -0.50 4.40
C ILE A 85 -8.62 -1.64 4.12
N PHE A 86 -7.39 -1.54 4.64
CA PHE A 86 -6.39 -2.58 4.55
C PHE A 86 -6.09 -3.16 5.94
N ALA A 87 -6.34 -4.46 6.11
CA ALA A 87 -6.11 -5.15 7.37
C ALA A 87 -4.86 -6.05 7.33
N PHE A 88 -3.94 -5.83 8.25
CA PHE A 88 -2.86 -6.78 8.55
C PHE A 88 -3.29 -7.72 9.66
N ASN A 89 -3.38 -9.01 9.34
CA ASN A 89 -3.64 -10.05 10.32
C ASN A 89 -2.33 -10.53 10.95
N GLU A 90 -2.27 -10.72 12.26
CA GLU A 90 -1.09 -11.19 13.01
C GLU A 90 0.16 -10.29 12.87
N LEU A 91 0.02 -8.96 13.03
CA LEU A 91 1.10 -7.98 12.90
C LEU A 91 2.47 -8.38 13.54
N PRO A 92 2.53 -9.03 14.73
CA PRO A 92 3.80 -9.48 15.32
C PRO A 92 4.63 -10.43 14.44
N ASP A 93 3.99 -11.16 13.51
CA ASP A 93 4.66 -12.08 12.58
C ASP A 93 5.34 -11.35 11.41
N LEU A 94 5.05 -10.06 11.19
CA LEU A 94 5.80 -9.25 10.24
C LEU A 94 7.20 -8.95 10.78
N GLN A 95 8.21 -9.16 9.94
CA GLN A 95 9.58 -8.79 10.27
C GLN A 95 9.68 -7.29 10.63
N PRO A 96 10.52 -6.91 11.62
CA PRO A 96 10.67 -5.51 12.04
C PRO A 96 10.95 -4.53 10.91
N ARG A 97 11.74 -4.94 9.89
CA ARG A 97 12.02 -4.10 8.71
C ARG A 97 10.77 -3.76 7.90
N ILE A 98 9.79 -4.68 7.84
CA ILE A 98 8.53 -4.48 7.14
C ILE A 98 7.65 -3.54 7.97
N GLN A 99 7.60 -3.74 9.29
CA GLN A 99 6.91 -2.81 10.19
C GLN A 99 7.44 -1.37 10.05
N VAL A 100 8.75 -1.16 9.99
CA VAL A 100 9.36 0.16 9.73
C VAL A 100 8.88 0.76 8.41
N SER A 101 8.72 -0.05 7.35
CA SER A 101 8.27 0.44 6.05
C SER A 101 6.83 0.97 6.05
N LEU A 102 6.01 0.59 7.04
CA LEU A 102 4.64 1.06 7.19
C LEU A 102 4.55 2.44 7.87
N LEU A 103 5.64 2.94 8.48
CA LEU A 103 5.60 4.18 9.26
C LEU A 103 5.17 5.40 8.44
N ASN A 104 5.68 5.54 7.21
CA ASN A 104 5.31 6.66 6.34
C ASN A 104 3.82 6.62 6.00
N ILE A 105 3.26 5.41 5.81
CA ILE A 105 1.86 5.24 5.47
C ILE A 105 0.96 5.64 6.65
N LEU A 106 1.38 5.32 7.88
CA LEU A 106 0.63 5.67 9.08
C LEU A 106 0.74 7.15 9.46
N GLU A 107 1.88 7.79 9.22
CA GLU A 107 2.11 9.18 9.61
C GLU A 107 1.66 10.18 8.54
N GLU A 108 2.04 9.93 7.28
CA GLU A 108 1.91 10.90 6.18
C GLU A 108 0.85 10.48 5.16
N ASN A 109 0.25 9.30 5.32
CA ASN A 109 -0.67 8.69 4.35
C ASN A 109 -0.07 8.64 2.93
N ASP A 110 1.24 8.41 2.81
CA ASP A 110 1.92 8.29 1.53
C ASP A 110 2.80 7.03 1.46
N ILE A 111 3.14 6.66 0.23
CA ILE A 111 4.16 5.66 -0.03
C ILE A 111 5.27 6.24 -0.90
N GLN A 112 6.46 5.66 -0.73
CA GLN A 112 7.58 5.88 -1.63
C GLN A 112 8.09 4.53 -2.15
N ILE A 113 8.30 4.47 -3.46
CA ILE A 113 8.82 3.27 -4.12
C ILE A 113 10.31 3.45 -4.34
N ARG A 114 11.08 2.41 -4.02
CA ARG A 114 12.54 2.46 -4.13
C ARG A 114 12.93 2.78 -5.58
N GLY A 115 13.86 3.73 -5.74
CA GLY A 115 14.33 4.15 -7.06
C GLY A 115 13.47 5.23 -7.74
N PHE A 116 12.34 5.62 -7.12
CA PHE A 116 11.52 6.75 -7.58
C PHE A 116 11.53 7.90 -6.56
N PRO A 117 11.81 9.15 -7.00
CA PRO A 117 11.78 10.32 -6.13
C PRO A 117 10.35 10.89 -6.00
N VAL A 118 9.32 10.05 -6.11
CA VAL A 118 7.91 10.46 -6.04
C VAL A 118 7.26 9.82 -4.83
N ARG A 119 6.56 10.65 -4.06
CA ARG A 119 5.65 10.21 -3.00
C ARG A 119 4.25 10.13 -3.58
N ILE A 120 3.58 9.01 -3.35
CA ILE A 120 2.22 8.79 -3.84
C ILE A 120 1.30 8.83 -2.63
N PRO A 121 0.40 9.83 -2.54
CA PRO A 121 -0.55 9.90 -1.45
C PRO A 121 -1.56 8.76 -1.58
N LEU A 122 -1.98 8.22 -0.45
CA LEU A 122 -2.98 7.18 -0.31
C LEU A 122 -4.09 7.68 0.61
N ASP A 123 -5.32 7.30 0.30
CA ASP A 123 -6.49 7.47 1.15
C ASP A 123 -6.89 6.07 1.61
N LEU A 124 -6.31 5.60 2.72
CA LEU A 124 -6.63 4.29 3.28
C LEU A 124 -6.78 4.33 4.79
N MET A 125 -7.60 3.43 5.30
CA MET A 125 -7.59 3.06 6.71
C MET A 125 -6.80 1.78 6.90
N ILE A 126 -5.75 1.80 7.72
CA ILE A 126 -5.02 0.59 8.10
C ILE A 126 -5.58 0.03 9.41
N VAL A 127 -5.84 -1.27 9.41
CA VAL A 127 -6.22 -2.03 10.60
C VAL A 127 -5.16 -3.07 10.89
N PHE A 128 -4.77 -3.21 12.14
CA PHE A 128 -3.86 -4.26 12.58
C PHE A 128 -4.57 -5.17 13.56
N THR A 129 -4.30 -6.46 13.48
CA THR A 129 -4.66 -7.41 14.53
C THR A 129 -3.39 -8.05 15.09
N ALA A 130 -3.44 -8.40 16.37
CA ALA A 130 -2.35 -9.07 17.07
C ALA A 130 -2.94 -9.83 18.25
N ASN A 131 -2.47 -11.05 18.48
CA ASN A 131 -2.78 -11.77 19.71
C ASN A 131 -1.77 -11.35 20.80
N PRO A 132 -2.23 -10.89 21.98
CA PRO A 132 -1.35 -10.54 23.09
C PRO A 132 -0.41 -11.66 23.56
N GLU A 133 -0.78 -12.92 23.40
CA GLU A 133 0.09 -14.03 23.80
C GLU A 133 1.30 -14.20 22.86
N ASP A 134 1.17 -13.78 21.59
CA ASP A 134 2.22 -13.92 20.59
C ASP A 134 3.41 -12.99 20.85
N TYR A 135 3.26 -11.90 21.62
CA TYR A 135 4.39 -11.02 22.02
C TYR A 135 5.52 -11.76 22.76
N THR A 136 5.24 -12.94 23.31
CA THR A 136 6.22 -13.73 24.07
C THR A 136 6.94 -14.80 23.23
N ASN A 137 6.31 -15.29 22.16
CA ASN A 137 6.79 -16.46 21.40
C ASN A 137 6.94 -16.21 19.89
N ARG A 138 6.28 -15.18 19.34
CA ARG A 138 6.16 -14.88 17.91
C ARG A 138 6.30 -13.38 17.67
N GLY A 139 7.56 -12.95 17.52
CA GLY A 139 7.92 -11.59 17.16
C GLY A 139 7.44 -10.52 18.15
N SER A 140 7.66 -9.25 17.80
CA SER A 140 7.15 -8.12 18.57
C SER A 140 6.77 -6.98 17.64
N ILE A 141 5.78 -6.20 18.06
CA ILE A 141 5.48 -4.92 17.41
C ILE A 141 6.54 -3.93 17.86
N ILE A 142 7.25 -3.33 16.89
CA ILE A 142 8.27 -2.34 17.20
C ILE A 142 7.63 -1.12 17.85
N THR A 143 8.28 -0.57 18.89
CA THR A 143 7.76 0.59 19.62
C THR A 143 7.35 1.76 18.71
N PRO A 144 8.15 2.14 17.69
CA PRO A 144 7.77 3.22 16.78
C PRO A 144 6.45 2.98 16.05
N LEU A 145 6.11 1.72 15.71
CA LEU A 145 4.84 1.41 15.06
C LEU A 145 3.69 1.48 16.05
N LYS A 146 3.89 0.96 17.27
CA LYS A 146 2.90 1.01 18.35
C LYS A 146 2.50 2.45 18.69
N ASP A 147 3.46 3.37 18.69
CA ASP A 147 3.24 4.79 19.00
C ASP A 147 2.49 5.54 17.87
N ARG A 148 2.27 4.90 16.73
CA ARG A 148 1.58 5.44 15.54
C ARG A 148 0.17 4.87 15.35
N ILE A 149 -0.28 4.04 16.28
CA ILE A 149 -1.64 3.49 16.25
C ILE A 149 -2.56 4.44 17.01
N ASP A 150 -3.52 5.04 16.30
CA ASP A 150 -4.46 6.01 16.88
C ASP A 150 -5.43 5.39 17.89
N ALA A 151 -5.84 4.16 17.64
CA ALA A 151 -6.83 3.47 18.46
C ALA A 151 -6.45 2.00 18.64
N GLN A 152 -6.51 1.53 19.89
CA GLN A 152 -6.36 0.12 20.23
C GLN A 152 -7.68 -0.40 20.80
N ILE A 153 -8.19 -1.48 20.20
CA ILE A 153 -9.39 -2.18 20.66
C ILE A 153 -8.97 -3.55 21.18
N LEU A 154 -9.23 -3.82 22.46
CA LEU A 154 -9.05 -5.14 23.04
C LEU A 154 -10.34 -5.94 22.84
N THR A 155 -10.20 -7.11 22.23
CA THR A 155 -11.31 -8.04 21.99
C THR A 155 -11.10 -9.32 22.83
N HIS A 156 -12.13 -10.15 22.94
CA HIS A 156 -12.20 -11.29 23.87
C HIS A 156 -11.50 -12.54 23.35
#